data_AF-A0A925DK71-F1
#
_entry.id   AF-A0A925DK71-F1
#
_cell.length_a   1.000
_cell.length_b   1.000
_cell.length_c   1.000
_cell.angle_alpha   90.00
_cell.angle_beta   90.00
_cell.angle_gamma   90.00
#
_symmetry.space_group_name_H-M   'P 1'
#
loop_
_entity.id
_entity.type
_entity.pdbx_description
1 polymer ?
#
loop_
_entity_poly.entity_id
_entity_poly.type
_entity_poly.pdbx_seq_one_letter_code
_entity_poly.pdbx_strand_id
1 'polypeptide(L)'
;MPLWLEVTREEPRANRRALGLLLKLLNAEQREEFRKSGHFYVIGGKSHARYRIRPDRVANIDVMGEDGTVMYRLCVAPAGAVPVYDVMAAQMLHLQDANAEERFVQMANVFYRMGSRPAWF
;
A
#
# COMPACT_ATOMS: atom_id res chain seq x y z
N MET A 1 17.00 8.33 -14.03
CA MET A 1 16.88 7.84 -12.64
C MET A 1 15.40 7.90 -12.25
N PRO A 2 14.86 6.96 -11.45
CA PRO A 2 13.48 7.06 -10.98
C PRO A 2 13.29 8.34 -10.15
N LEU A 3 12.23 9.09 -10.44
CA LEU A 3 11.93 10.41 -9.86
C LEU A 3 11.94 10.44 -8.31
N TRP A 4 11.67 9.30 -7.66
CA TRP A 4 11.62 9.16 -6.20
C TRP A 4 13.00 9.17 -5.50
N LEU A 5 14.09 8.94 -6.23
CA LEU A 5 15.45 8.97 -5.65
C LEU A 5 15.94 10.40 -5.38
N GLU A 6 15.48 11.40 -6.14
CA GLU A 6 15.85 12.81 -5.96
C GLU A 6 15.12 13.45 -4.76
N VAL A 7 13.94 12.95 -4.42
CA VAL A 7 13.11 13.37 -3.27
C VAL A 7 13.82 13.10 -1.93
N THR A 8 14.85 12.24 -1.90
CA THR A 8 15.46 11.78 -0.64
C THR A 8 16.21 12.86 0.15
N ARG A 9 16.76 13.91 -0.47
CA ARG A 9 17.56 14.91 0.27
C ARG A 9 16.72 15.92 1.05
N GLU A 10 15.54 16.29 0.54
CA GLU A 10 14.64 17.27 1.17
C GLU A 10 13.59 16.62 2.10
N GLU A 11 13.37 15.30 1.99
CA GLU A 11 12.48 14.57 2.89
C GLU A 11 12.90 14.67 4.36
N PRO A 12 11.96 14.85 5.30
CA PRO A 12 12.26 14.79 6.73
C PRO A 12 13.04 13.52 7.08
N ARG A 13 14.00 13.64 8.00
CA ARG A 13 14.87 12.53 8.42
C ARG A 13 14.08 11.25 8.78
N ALA A 14 12.88 11.40 9.33
CA ALA A 14 11.98 10.29 9.63
C ALA A 14 11.53 9.53 8.35
N ASN A 15 11.08 10.23 7.31
CA ASN A 15 10.69 9.60 6.04
C ASN A 15 11.85 8.89 5.34
N ARG A 16 13.08 9.45 5.37
CA ARG A 16 14.27 8.74 4.86
C ARG A 16 14.54 7.42 5.58
N ARG A 17 14.44 7.42 6.91
CA ARG A 17 14.63 6.21 7.73
C ARG A 17 13.55 5.18 7.44
N ALA A 18 12.30 5.62 7.37
CA ALA A 18 11.14 4.79 7.04
C ALA A 18 11.26 4.16 5.65
N LEU A 19 11.69 4.94 4.64
CA LEU A 19 11.96 4.43 3.30
C LEU A 19 13.04 3.33 3.32
N GLY A 20 14.13 3.56 4.05
CA GLY A 20 15.19 2.57 4.21
C GLY A 20 14.71 1.28 4.88
N LEU A 21 13.78 1.37 5.83
CA LEU A 21 13.15 0.21 6.46
C LEU A 21 12.23 -0.52 5.47
N LEU A 22 11.33 0.21 4.79
CA LEU A 22 10.44 -0.36 3.78
C LEU A 22 11.23 -1.16 2.73
N LEU A 23 12.26 -0.56 2.14
CA LEU A 23 13.08 -1.22 1.11
C LEU A 23 13.76 -2.51 1.59
N LYS A 24 14.09 -2.62 2.88
CA LYS A 24 14.64 -3.84 3.48
C LYS A 24 13.59 -4.94 3.69
N LEU A 25 12.33 -4.55 3.90
CA LEU A 25 11.21 -5.48 4.06
C LEU A 25 10.67 -6.00 2.71
N LEU A 26 10.75 -5.18 1.66
CA LEU A 26 10.32 -5.58 0.31
C LEU A 26 11.18 -6.74 -0.22
N ASN A 27 10.52 -7.73 -0.80
CA ASN A 27 11.18 -8.76 -1.59
C ASN A 27 11.76 -8.18 -2.90
N ALA A 28 12.48 -8.99 -3.68
CA ALA A 28 13.17 -8.53 -4.89
C ALA A 28 12.22 -7.95 -5.94
N GLU A 29 11.07 -8.58 -6.17
CA GLU A 29 10.07 -8.13 -7.14
C GLU A 29 9.42 -6.83 -6.68
N GLN A 30 8.92 -6.76 -5.45
CA GLN A 30 8.30 -5.57 -4.89
C GLN A 30 9.25 -4.38 -4.85
N ARG A 31 10.53 -4.62 -4.57
CA ARG A 31 11.56 -3.56 -4.59
C ARG A 31 11.75 -3.02 -5.99
N GLU A 32 11.72 -3.88 -7.00
CA GLU A 32 11.85 -3.49 -8.39
C GLU A 32 10.60 -2.74 -8.89
N GLU A 33 9.40 -3.19 -8.51
CA GLU A 33 8.14 -2.48 -8.76
C GLU A 33 8.18 -1.08 -8.13
N PHE A 34 8.57 -0.99 -6.85
CA PHE A 34 8.65 0.27 -6.14
C PHE A 34 9.69 1.21 -6.78
N ARG A 35 10.84 0.68 -7.18
CA ARG A 35 11.89 1.44 -7.86
C ARG A 35 11.41 1.98 -9.21
N LYS A 36 10.65 1.20 -9.98
CA LYS A 36 10.16 1.58 -11.32
C LYS A 36 8.98 2.56 -11.24
N SER A 37 8.03 2.28 -10.36
CA SER A 37 6.69 2.86 -10.44
C SER A 37 6.26 3.62 -9.18
N GLY A 38 7.10 3.63 -8.14
CA GLY A 38 6.82 4.29 -6.86
C GLY A 38 5.77 3.56 -6.01
N HIS A 39 5.33 2.37 -6.41
CA HIS A 39 4.36 1.53 -5.71
C HIS A 39 4.74 0.06 -5.90
N PHE A 40 4.18 -0.83 -5.08
CA PHE A 40 4.42 -2.27 -5.19
C PHE A 40 3.12 -3.04 -4.96
N TYR A 41 3.14 -4.31 -5.34
CA TYR A 41 2.01 -5.21 -5.18
C TYR A 41 2.21 -6.16 -4.00
N VAL A 42 1.10 -6.54 -3.39
CA VAL A 42 1.03 -7.50 -2.29
C VAL A 42 -0.05 -8.52 -2.62
N ILE A 43 0.25 -9.80 -2.42
CA ILE A 43 -0.74 -10.86 -2.49
C ILE A 43 -1.26 -11.12 -1.08
N GLY A 44 -2.59 -11.11 -0.93
CA GLY A 44 -3.26 -11.40 0.33
C GLY A 44 -2.89 -12.77 0.87
N GLY A 45 -2.51 -12.84 2.14
CA GLY A 45 -2.08 -14.09 2.77
C GLY A 45 -3.18 -15.15 2.87
N LYS A 46 -4.45 -14.73 2.97
CA LYS A 46 -5.62 -15.60 3.07
C LYS A 46 -6.52 -15.50 1.84
N SER A 47 -6.76 -14.28 1.34
CA SER A 47 -7.69 -14.05 0.22
C SER A 47 -7.09 -14.35 -1.15
N HIS A 48 -5.75 -14.36 -1.26
CA HIS A 48 -5.01 -14.31 -2.52
C HIS A 48 -5.34 -13.11 -3.42
N ALA A 49 -6.06 -12.11 -2.91
CA ALA A 49 -6.34 -10.89 -3.64
C ALA A 49 -5.05 -10.12 -3.92
N ARG A 50 -5.00 -9.42 -5.07
CA ARG A 50 -3.88 -8.58 -5.44
C ARG A 50 -4.15 -7.15 -4.98
N TYR A 51 -3.27 -6.63 -4.13
CA TYR A 51 -3.29 -5.26 -3.65
C TYR A 51 -2.16 -4.46 -4.29
N ARG A 52 -2.37 -3.17 -4.52
CA ARG A 52 -1.31 -2.21 -4.86
C ARG A 52 -1.22 -1.13 -3.79
N ILE A 53 -0.04 -0.93 -3.21
CA ILE A 53 0.18 0.09 -2.17
C ILE A 53 0.94 1.28 -2.76
N ARG A 54 0.33 2.47 -2.67
CA ARG A 54 0.88 3.75 -3.16
C ARG A 54 1.41 4.61 -2.00
N PRO A 55 2.38 5.51 -2.24
CA PRO A 55 2.93 6.45 -1.25
C PRO A 55 2.00 7.65 -1.08
N ASP A 56 0.78 7.37 -0.67
CA ASP A 56 -0.31 8.34 -0.49
C ASP A 56 -0.81 8.25 0.96
N ARG A 57 -1.40 9.33 1.47
CA ARG A 57 -1.88 9.40 2.86
C ARG A 57 -3.30 8.89 3.04
N VAL A 58 -4.09 8.89 1.97
CA VAL A 58 -5.52 8.54 2.01
C VAL A 58 -5.82 7.53 0.91
N ALA A 59 -6.62 6.51 1.25
CA ALA A 59 -7.09 5.50 0.31
C ALA A 59 -5.97 4.93 -0.58
N ASN A 60 -4.83 4.62 0.03
CA ASN A 60 -3.57 4.36 -0.67
C ASN A 60 -3.38 2.89 -1.08
N ILE A 61 -4.31 2.02 -0.70
CA ILE A 61 -4.32 0.60 -1.06
C ILE A 61 -5.39 0.42 -2.13
N ASP A 62 -4.99 0.10 -3.36
CA ASP A 62 -5.92 -0.30 -4.40
C ASP A 62 -6.16 -1.81 -4.33
N VAL A 63 -7.42 -2.24 -4.32
CA VAL A 63 -7.81 -3.64 -4.53
C VAL A 63 -7.96 -3.86 -6.02
N MET A 64 -7.16 -4.77 -6.56
CA MET A 64 -7.06 -5.00 -7.99
C MET A 64 -8.02 -6.11 -8.43
N GLY A 65 -8.72 -5.90 -9.55
CA GLY A 65 -9.42 -6.95 -10.27
C GLY A 65 -8.46 -7.83 -11.06
N GLU A 66 -8.96 -8.97 -11.54
CA GLU A 66 -8.18 -9.92 -12.36
C GLU A 66 -7.69 -9.30 -13.68
N ASP A 67 -8.45 -8.35 -14.22
CA ASP A 67 -8.11 -7.58 -15.42
C ASP A 67 -7.09 -6.46 -15.18
N GLY A 68 -6.58 -6.33 -13.95
CA GLY A 68 -5.64 -5.29 -13.55
C GLY A 68 -6.28 -3.92 -13.29
N THR A 69 -7.61 -3.82 -13.29
CA THR A 69 -8.31 -2.59 -12.93
C THR A 69 -8.38 -2.40 -11.42
N VAL A 70 -8.52 -1.16 -10.97
CA VAL A 70 -8.78 -0.87 -9.55
C VAL A 70 -10.27 -0.98 -9.29
N MET A 71 -10.69 -1.97 -8.50
CA MET A 71 -12.10 -2.17 -8.13
C MET A 71 -12.55 -1.11 -7.13
N TYR A 72 -11.80 -0.98 -6.04
CA TYR A 72 -12.01 -0.01 -4.97
C TYR A 72 -10.70 0.21 -4.22
N ARG A 73 -10.70 1.16 -3.29
CA ARG A 73 -9.56 1.51 -2.47
C ARG A 73 -9.86 1.34 -0.99
N LEU A 74 -8.85 0.93 -0.25
CA LEU A 74 -8.88 0.83 1.20
C LEU A 74 -8.04 1.95 1.81
N CYS A 75 -8.51 2.46 2.95
CA CYS A 75 -7.75 3.39 3.77
C CYS A 75 -7.64 2.82 5.20
N VAL A 76 -6.43 2.43 5.57
CA VAL A 76 -6.06 2.08 6.95
C VAL A 76 -4.82 2.88 7.29
N ALA A 77 -4.93 3.84 8.20
CA ALA A 77 -3.83 4.66 8.64
C ALA A 77 -3.79 4.69 10.18
N PRO A 78 -2.60 4.66 10.79
CA PRO A 78 -2.47 4.84 12.23
C PRO A 78 -2.91 6.25 12.64
N ALA A 79 -3.32 6.39 13.90
CA ALA A 79 -3.54 7.71 14.48
C ALA A 79 -2.20 8.48 14.60
N GLY A 80 -2.24 9.79 14.34
CA GLY A 80 -1.08 10.67 14.45
C GLY A 80 -0.20 10.74 13.20
N ALA A 81 0.92 11.44 13.31
CA ALA A 81 1.84 11.69 12.20
C ALA A 81 2.89 10.56 12.10
N VAL A 82 2.59 9.52 11.34
CA VAL A 82 3.54 8.44 11.01
C VAL A 82 4.13 8.66 9.62
N PRO A 83 5.44 8.43 9.42
CA PRO A 83 6.07 8.46 8.10
C PRO A 83 5.33 7.57 7.08
N VAL A 84 5.10 8.08 5.87
CA VAL A 84 4.29 7.38 4.85
C VAL A 84 4.84 5.98 4.54
N TYR A 85 6.16 5.82 4.50
CA TYR A 85 6.79 4.54 4.19
C TYR A 85 6.69 3.52 5.34
N ASP A 86 6.59 3.97 6.60
CA ASP A 86 6.31 3.10 7.74
C ASP A 86 4.85 2.64 7.70
N VAL A 87 3.93 3.53 7.30
CA VAL A 87 2.53 3.16 7.06
C VAL A 87 2.45 2.09 5.97
N MET A 88 3.09 2.30 4.81
CA MET A 88 3.12 1.32 3.72
C MET A 88 3.70 -0.04 4.17
N ALA A 89 4.76 -0.03 4.97
CA ALA A 89 5.37 -1.25 5.52
C ALA A 89 4.38 -2.01 6.43
N ALA A 90 3.72 -1.31 7.36
CA ALA A 90 2.72 -1.93 8.24
C ALA A 90 1.53 -2.50 7.46
N GLN A 91 1.01 -1.76 6.48
CA GLN A 91 -0.08 -2.21 5.61
C GLN A 91 0.30 -3.48 4.84
N MET A 92 1.49 -3.52 4.24
CA MET A 92 2.01 -4.70 3.54
C MET A 92 2.09 -5.92 4.47
N LEU A 93 2.69 -5.76 5.65
CA LEU A 93 2.86 -6.86 6.61
C LEU A 93 1.51 -7.45 7.05
N HIS A 94 0.50 -6.61 7.26
CA HIS A 94 -0.84 -7.08 7.59
C HIS A 94 -1.53 -7.80 6.43
N LEU A 95 -1.40 -7.29 5.20
CA LEU A 95 -2.05 -7.89 4.03
C LEU A 95 -1.44 -9.26 3.66
N GLN A 96 -0.12 -9.42 3.80
CA GLN A 96 0.55 -10.69 3.44
C GLN A 96 0.40 -11.80 4.50
N ASP A 97 0.00 -11.47 5.73
CA ASP A 97 -0.21 -12.45 6.81
C ASP A 97 -1.64 -12.99 6.78
N ALA A 98 -1.78 -14.31 6.56
CA ALA A 98 -3.07 -14.99 6.48
C ALA A 98 -3.92 -14.86 7.75
N ASN A 99 -3.30 -14.64 8.91
CA ASN A 99 -4.00 -14.49 10.19
C ASN A 99 -4.41 -13.04 10.51
N ALA A 100 -3.83 -12.07 9.81
CA ALA A 100 -4.06 -10.64 10.05
C ALA A 100 -4.87 -9.96 8.94
N GLU A 101 -4.75 -10.42 7.70
CA GLU A 101 -5.33 -9.79 6.51
C GLU A 101 -6.82 -9.46 6.69
N GLU A 102 -7.61 -10.45 7.11
CA GLU A 102 -9.06 -10.30 7.20
C GLU A 102 -9.47 -9.19 8.18
N ARG A 103 -8.88 -9.16 9.38
CA ARG A 103 -9.14 -8.11 10.36
C ARG A 103 -8.68 -6.75 9.86
N PHE A 104 -7.55 -6.69 9.17
CA PHE A 104 -7.01 -5.47 8.61
C PHE A 104 -7.93 -4.88 7.53
N VAL A 105 -8.45 -5.71 6.62
CA VAL A 105 -9.39 -5.29 5.57
C VAL A 105 -10.75 -4.89 6.18
N GLN A 106 -11.27 -5.61 7.17
CA GLN A 106 -12.53 -5.27 7.85
C GLN A 106 -12.49 -3.90 8.54
N MET A 107 -11.32 -3.50 9.05
CA MET A 107 -11.15 -2.22 9.74
C MET A 107 -10.96 -1.03 8.78
N ALA A 108 -10.81 -1.29 7.48
CA ALA A 108 -10.51 -0.28 6.49
C ALA A 108 -11.74 0.53 6.08
N ASN A 109 -11.55 1.83 5.89
CA ASN A 109 -12.51 2.65 5.17
C ASN A 109 -12.44 2.30 3.67
N VAL A 110 -13.60 2.09 3.04
CA VAL A 110 -13.71 1.70 1.63
C VAL A 110 -14.10 2.89 0.75
N PHE A 111 -13.30 3.14 -0.29
CA PHE A 111 -13.50 4.20 -1.27
C PHE A 111 -13.72 3.57 -2.65
N TYR A 112 -14.94 3.67 -3.16
CA TYR A 112 -15.24 3.26 -4.52
C TYR A 112 -14.85 4.34 -5.51
N ARG A 113 -14.38 3.95 -6.69
CA ARG A 113 -14.36 4.88 -7.82
C ARG A 113 -15.80 5.29 -8.15
N MET A 114 -15.99 6.53 -8.58
CA MET A 114 -17.30 7.03 -8.99
C MET A 114 -17.82 6.14 -10.13
N GLY A 115 -19.01 5.54 -9.94
CA GLY A 115 -19.60 4.56 -10.88
C GLY A 115 -19.22 3.08 -10.65
N SER A 116 -18.38 2.76 -9.66
CA SER A 116 -17.93 1.39 -9.35
C SER A 116 -18.55 0.80 -8.07
N ARG A 117 -19.55 1.49 -7.50
CA ARG A 117 -20.29 0.96 -6.33
C ARG A 117 -21.12 -0.25 -6.76
N PRO A 118 -21.00 -1.41 -6.08
CA PRO A 118 -21.91 -2.52 -6.28
C PRO A 118 -23.35 -2.09 -6.00
N ALA A 119 -24.31 -2.55 -6.81
CA ALA A 119 -25.72 -2.19 -6.68
C ALA A 119 -26.43 -2.75 -5.42
N TRP A 120 -25.71 -3.47 -4.57
CA TRP A 120 -26.24 -4.18 -3.40
C TRP A 120 -25.87 -3.50 -2.07
N PHE A 121 -25.58 -2.19 -2.10
CA PHE A 121 -25.35 -1.33 -0.93
C PHE A 121 -26.41 -0.23 -0.86
#